data_AF-X5H5V3-F1
#
_entry.id   AF-X5H5V3-F1
#
_cell.length_a   1.000
_cell.length_b   1.000
_cell.length_c   1.000
_cell.angle_alpha   90.00
_cell.angle_beta   90.00
_cell.angle_gamma   90.00
#
_symmetry.space_group_name_H-M   'P 1'
#
loop_
_entity.id
_entity.type
_entity.pdbx_description
1 polymer ?
#
loop_
_entity_poly.entity_id
_entity_poly.type
_entity_poly.pdbx_seq_one_letter_code
_entity_poly.pdbx_strand_id
1 'polypeptide(L)' 'MTKKKTGTTSPRVAKKASELLSNPKSAAKVKSVAASALANAADKPKQKK' A
#
# COMPACT_ATOMS: atom_id res chain seq x y z
N MET A 1 26.05 -9.34 -3.74
CA MET A 1 25.24 -8.28 -3.09
C MET A 1 23.78 -8.74 -3.01
N THR A 2 23.38 -9.39 -1.92
CA THR A 2 21.98 -9.83 -1.73
C THR A 2 21.14 -8.62 -1.31
N LYS A 3 20.31 -8.11 -2.23
CA LYS A 3 19.42 -6.95 -2.02
C LYS A 3 18.42 -7.29 -0.92
N LYS A 4 18.72 -6.88 0.31
CA LYS A 4 17.80 -6.89 1.46
C LYS A 4 16.56 -6.09 1.01
N LYS A 5 15.41 -6.75 0.84
CA LYS A 5 14.13 -6.08 0.51
C LYS A 5 13.66 -5.33 1.76
N THR A 6 14.27 -4.19 2.02
CA THR A 6 13.82 -3.26 3.06
C THR A 6 12.67 -2.44 2.48
N GLY A 7 11.43 -2.72 2.90
CA GLY A 7 10.37 -1.71 2.87
C GLY A 7 9.08 -2.02 2.11
N THR A 8 8.80 -3.25 1.67
CA THR A 8 7.48 -3.55 1.07
C THR A 8 6.43 -3.80 2.15
N THR A 9 5.33 -3.05 2.10
CA THR A 9 4.14 -3.32 2.94
C THR A 9 3.73 -4.79 2.82
N SER A 10 3.47 -5.45 3.95
CA SER A 10 3.05 -6.86 3.96
C SER A 10 1.77 -7.05 3.13
N PRO A 11 1.61 -8.16 2.38
CA PRO A 11 0.42 -8.42 1.56
C PRO A 11 -0.88 -8.39 2.37
N ARG A 12 -0.85 -8.77 3.66
CA ARG A 12 -2.01 -8.62 4.57
C ARG A 12 -2.40 -7.16 4.78
N VAL A 13 -1.41 -6.28 4.92
CA VAL A 13 -1.64 -4.84 5.14
C VAL A 13 -2.11 -4.19 3.84
N ALA A 14 -1.56 -4.57 2.70
CA ALA A 14 -2.02 -4.11 1.39
C ALA A 14 -3.49 -4.50 1.13
N LYS A 15 -3.87 -5.74 1.45
CA LYS A 15 -5.26 -6.21 1.34
C LYS A 15 -6.22 -5.38 2.21
N LYS A 16 -5.87 -5.18 3.48
CA LYS A 16 -6.65 -4.34 4.40
C LYS A 16 -6.74 -2.89 3.93
N ALA A 17 -5.65 -2.35 3.39
CA ALA A 17 -5.62 -0.99 2.85
C ALA A 17 -6.58 -0.83 1.65
N SER A 18 -6.60 -1.79 0.73
CA SER A 18 -7.56 -1.79 -0.39
C SER A 18 -9.01 -1.90 0.08
N GLU A 19 -9.28 -2.73 1.08
CA GLU A 19 -10.62 -2.86 1.69
C GLU A 19 -11.07 -1.53 2.33
N LEU A 20 -10.17 -0.84 3.05
CA LEU A 20 -10.45 0.44 3.69
C LEU A 20 -10.65 1.59 2.68
N LEU A 21 -9.92 1.58 1.56
CA LEU A 21 -10.11 2.56 0.49
C LEU A 21 -11.46 2.39 -0.21
N SER A 22 -11.88 1.14 -0.39
CA SER A 22 -13.15 0.80 -1.05
C SER A 22 -14.37 1.02 -0.14
N ASN A 23 -14.16 1.16 1.17
CA ASN A 23 -15.25 1.35 2.12
C ASN A 23 -15.67 2.85 2.19
N PRO A 24 -16.92 3.19 1.81
CA PRO A 24 -17.40 4.57 1.89
C PRO A 24 -17.51 5.09 3.33
N LYS A 25 -17.69 4.20 4.33
CA LYS A 25 -17.76 4.54 5.76
C LYS A 25 -16.39 4.76 6.42
N SER A 26 -15.29 4.47 5.75
CA SER A 26 -13.95 4.71 6.31
C SER A 26 -13.63 6.21 6.34
N ALA A 27 -13.17 6.69 7.49
CA ALA A 27 -12.79 8.08 7.70
C ALA A 27 -11.69 8.52 6.72
N ALA A 28 -11.71 9.79 6.31
CA ALA A 28 -10.73 10.35 5.36
C ALA A 28 -9.28 10.13 5.80
N LYS A 29 -8.99 10.25 7.11
CA LYS A 29 -7.67 10.01 7.69
C LYS A 29 -7.22 8.56 7.52
N VAL A 30 -8.14 7.60 7.67
CA VAL A 30 -7.87 6.17 7.48
C VAL A 30 -7.61 5.87 6.00
N LYS A 31 -8.37 6.48 5.09
CA LYS A 31 -8.14 6.36 3.64
C LYS A 31 -6.77 6.90 3.23
N SER A 32 -6.33 8.02 3.81
CA SER A 32 -5.01 8.59 3.54
C SER A 32 -3.87 7.65 3.95
N VAL A 33 -3.97 7.03 5.14
CA VAL A 33 -2.96 6.06 5.61
C VAL A 33 -3.02 4.78 4.78
N ALA A 34 -4.21 4.30 4.43
CA ALA A 34 -4.40 3.13 3.58
C ALA A 34 -3.83 3.34 2.16
N ALA A 35 -4.05 4.51 1.56
CA ALA A 35 -3.46 4.87 0.27
C ALA A 35 -1.93 4.83 0.32
N SER A 36 -1.33 5.39 1.37
CA SER A 36 0.12 5.38 1.56
C SER A 36 0.67 3.96 1.74
N ALA A 37 -0.02 3.15 2.54
CA ALA A 37 0.34 1.75 2.76
C ALA A 37 0.24 0.91 1.48
N LEU A 38 -0.79 1.13 0.65
CA LEU A 38 -0.98 0.46 -0.63
C LEU A 38 0.05 0.91 -1.67
N ALA A 39 0.38 2.20 -1.73
CA ALA A 39 1.44 2.73 -2.60
C ALA A 39 2.81 2.11 -2.27
N ASN A 40 3.12 1.95 -0.98
CA ASN A 40 4.34 1.28 -0.53
C ASN A 40 4.30 -0.25 -0.66
N ALA A 41 3.11 -0.85 -0.86
CA ALA A 41 2.99 -2.26 -1.23
C ALA A 41 3.34 -2.49 -2.70
N ALA A 42 3.14 -1.47 -3.54
CA ALA A 42 3.33 -1.51 -4.98
C ALA A 42 4.76 -1.17 -5.43
N ASP A 43 5.78 -1.39 -4.59
CA ASP A 43 7.19 -1.34 -4.99
C ASP A 43 7.53 -2.51 -5.93
N LYS A 44 6.98 -2.46 -7.13
CA LYS A 44 7.71 -2.66 -8.37
C LYS A 44 7.52 -1.39 -9.18
N PRO A 45 8.60 -0.68 -9.55
CA PRO A 45 8.50 0.50 -10.37
C PRO A 45 8.00 0.06 -11.75
N LYS A 46 6.71 0.21 -12.01
CA LYS A 46 6.22 0.36 -13.39
C LYS A 46 6.40 1.83 -13.74
N GLN A 47 7.65 2.29 -13.69
CA GLN A 47 8.11 3.45 -14.43
C GLN A 47 7.78 3.15 -15.88
N LYS A 48 6.73 3.80 -16.38
CA LYS A 48 6.44 3.87 -17.80
C LYS A 48 7.69 4.44 -18.49
N LYS A 49 8.19 3.72 -19.49
CA LYS A 49 8.87 4.31 -20.64
C LYS A 49 7.95 4.09 -21.84
#